data_AF-A0AAX4KSC2-F1
#
_entry.id   AF-A0AAX4KSC2-F1
#
_cell.length_a   1.000
_cell.length_b   1.000
_cell.length_c   1.000
_cell.angle_alpha   90.00
_cell.angle_beta   90.00
_cell.angle_gamma   90.00
#
_symmetry.space_group_name_H-M   'P 1'
#
loop_
_entity.id
_entity.type
_entity.pdbx_description
1 polymer ?
#
loop_
_entity_poly.entity_id
_entity_poly.type
_entity_poly.pdbx_seq_one_letter_code
_entity_poly.pdbx_strand_id
1 'polypeptide(L)'
;MPQQVKDIKKFLEIARRKDATLARIKKTSIKPPTGAALKTKAAKKAPTHVTKFKIRCSRYLYTLVLDDAEKAEKLKQSLPPGLKVEDITNKAPKKK
;
A
#
# COMPACT_ATOMS: atom_id res chain seq x y z
N MET A 1 11.31 5.84 -12.86
CA MET A 1 11.58 5.85 -11.40
C MET A 1 10.27 5.85 -10.63
N PRO A 2 10.17 5.17 -9.47
CA PRO A 2 8.99 5.25 -8.61
C PRO A 2 8.92 6.61 -7.90
N GLN A 3 7.71 7.06 -7.55
CA GLN A 3 7.48 8.28 -6.77
C GLN A 3 6.56 7.99 -5.58
N GLN A 4 6.87 8.57 -4.43
CA GLN A 4 6.01 8.48 -3.24
C GLN A 4 5.06 9.68 -3.18
N VAL A 5 3.79 9.41 -2.88
CA VAL A 5 2.77 10.43 -2.61
C VAL A 5 2.41 10.33 -1.13
N LYS A 6 2.41 11.46 -0.42
CA LYS A 6 2.06 11.53 1.02
C LYS A 6 0.58 11.86 1.23
N ASP A 7 0.02 12.74 0.40
CA ASP A 7 -1.35 13.23 0.54
C ASP A 7 -2.38 12.32 -0.15
N ILE A 8 -3.44 11.97 0.57
CA ILE A 8 -4.52 11.11 0.08
C ILE A 8 -5.29 11.76 -1.07
N LYS A 9 -5.57 13.07 -0.96
CA LYS A 9 -6.31 13.82 -2.00
C LYS A 9 -5.58 13.78 -3.35
N LYS A 10 -4.28 14.09 -3.33
CA LYS A 10 -3.40 14.01 -4.51
C LYS A 10 -3.33 12.59 -5.08
N PHE A 11 -3.32 11.57 -4.21
CA PHE A 11 -3.36 10.18 -4.65
C PHE A 11 -4.65 9.82 -5.39
N LEU A 12 -5.82 10.25 -4.90
CA LEU A 12 -7.11 10.04 -5.56
C LEU A 12 -7.28 10.84 -6.86
N GLU A 13 -6.67 12.03 -6.95
CA GLU A 13 -6.56 12.76 -8.22
C GLU A 13 -5.74 11.97 -9.23
N ILE A 14 -4.61 11.39 -8.82
CA ILE A 14 -3.78 10.54 -9.69
C ILE A 14 -4.55 9.30 -10.16
N ALA A 15 -5.32 8.67 -9.28
CA ALA A 15 -6.14 7.49 -9.60
C ALA A 15 -7.20 7.78 -10.68
N ARG A 16 -7.70 9.01 -10.74
CA ARG A 16 -8.73 9.43 -11.71
C ARG A 16 -8.16 9.92 -13.05
N ARG A 17 -6.83 10.01 -13.18
CA ARG A 17 -6.21 10.43 -14.44
C ARG A 17 -6.40 9.37 -15.52
N LYS A 18 -6.52 9.81 -16.78
CA LYS A 18 -6.69 8.94 -17.95
C LYS A 18 -5.49 8.01 -18.19
N ASP A 19 -4.30 8.35 -17.69
CA ASP A 19 -3.08 7.57 -17.84
C ASP A 19 -2.86 6.54 -16.72
N ALA A 20 -3.73 6.51 -15.71
CA ALA A 20 -3.71 5.48 -14.68
C ALA A 20 -4.31 4.18 -15.22
N THR A 21 -3.51 3.11 -15.25
CA THR A 21 -3.92 1.84 -15.87
C THR A 21 -4.18 0.73 -14.86
N LEU A 22 -3.46 0.73 -13.73
CA LEU A 22 -3.48 -0.36 -12.78
C LEU A 22 -3.17 0.13 -11.36
N ALA A 23 -3.97 -0.30 -10.39
CA ALA A 23 -3.72 -0.11 -8.97
C ALA A 23 -3.32 -1.43 -8.32
N ARG A 24 -2.20 -1.45 -7.61
CA ARG A 24 -1.72 -2.58 -6.82
C ARG A 24 -1.78 -2.25 -5.35
N ILE A 25 -2.48 -3.08 -4.59
CA ILE A 25 -2.61 -2.93 -3.14
C ILE A 25 -1.76 -4.01 -2.49
N LYS A 26 -0.70 -3.60 -1.78
CA LYS A 26 0.17 -4.52 -1.03
C LYS A 26 -0.02 -4.33 0.46
N LYS A 27 -0.66 -5.30 1.10
CA LYS A 27 -0.77 -5.37 2.55
C LYS A 27 0.47 -6.04 3.13
N THR A 28 1.16 -5.36 4.04
CA THR A 28 2.37 -5.85 4.69
C THR A 28 2.15 -5.85 6.21
N SER A 29 2.29 -7.00 6.84
CA SER A 29 2.43 -7.09 8.30
C SER A 29 3.91 -6.98 8.64
N ILE A 30 4.32 -5.85 9.21
CA ILE A 30 5.69 -5.71 9.72
C ILE A 30 5.69 -6.38 11.09
N LYS A 31 6.34 -7.54 11.20
CA LYS A 31 6.63 -8.14 12.51
C LYS A 31 7.71 -7.29 13.18
N PRO A 32 7.56 -6.94 14.47
CA PRO A 32 8.64 -6.29 15.21
C PRO A 32 9.90 -7.18 15.15
N PRO A 33 11.11 -6.58 15.12
CA PRO A 33 12.35 -7.33 14.94
C PRO A 33 12.54 -8.35 16.08
N THR A 34 12.36 -9.62 15.78
CA THR A 34 12.71 -10.73 16.66
C THR A 34 14.14 -11.15 16.36
N GLY A 35 15.12 -10.51 16.99
CA GLY A 35 16.53 -10.91 16.91
C GLY A 35 17.53 -9.77 17.12
N ALA A 36 18.12 -9.72 18.31
CA ALA A 36 19.35 -9.05 18.73
C ALA A 36 19.55 -7.53 18.42
N ALA A 37 19.72 -6.76 19.50
CA ALA A 37 20.21 -5.37 19.54
C ALA A 37 19.19 -4.22 19.31
N LEU A 38 18.13 -4.15 20.13
CA LEU A 38 17.86 -2.93 20.90
C LEU A 38 16.90 -3.22 22.07
N LYS A 39 17.46 -3.58 23.23
CA LYS A 39 16.73 -3.67 24.49
C LYS A 39 16.56 -2.26 25.08
N THR A 40 15.52 -1.53 24.67
CA THR A 40 14.96 -0.43 25.48
C THR A 40 13.47 -0.71 25.70
N LYS A 41 13.01 -0.55 26.94
CA LYS A 41 11.73 -1.07 27.49
C LYS A 41 10.47 -0.35 26.99
N ALA A 42 10.30 -0.16 25.68
CA ALA A 42 9.09 0.42 25.08
C ALA A 42 8.59 -0.30 23.81
N ALA A 43 9.02 -1.54 23.56
CA ALA A 43 8.86 -2.22 22.27
C ALA A 43 7.92 -3.46 22.30
N LYS A 44 6.78 -3.40 23.01
CA LYS A 44 5.63 -4.29 22.75
C LYS A 44 4.62 -3.58 21.85
N LYS A 45 5.05 -3.09 20.69
CA LYS A 45 4.12 -2.53 19.71
C LYS A 45 3.55 -3.69 18.88
N ALA A 46 2.23 -3.82 18.87
CA ALA A 46 1.48 -4.76 18.03
C ALA A 46 2.00 -4.76 16.57
N PRO A 47 1.81 -5.85 15.79
CA PRO A 47 2.21 -5.88 14.40
C PRO A 47 1.64 -4.67 13.66
N THR A 48 2.51 -3.79 13.17
CA THR A 48 2.09 -2.62 12.41
C THR A 48 1.66 -3.06 11.03
N HIS A 49 0.38 -2.88 10.72
CA HIS A 49 -0.22 -3.19 9.42
C HIS A 49 0.02 -2.04 8.45
N VAL A 50 0.96 -2.19 7.54
CA VAL A 50 1.28 -1.16 6.54
C VAL A 50 0.71 -1.58 5.20
N THR A 51 -0.20 -0.77 4.66
CA THR A 51 -0.77 -0.95 3.32
C THR A 51 -0.13 0.02 2.34
N LYS A 52 0.37 -0.50 1.23
CA LYS A 52 0.94 0.30 0.13
C LYS A 52 0.00 0.26 -1.06
N PHE A 53 -0.53 1.42 -1.44
CA PHE A 53 -1.32 1.59 -2.66
C PHE A 53 -0.39 2.08 -3.76
N LYS A 54 -0.31 1.35 -4.87
CA LYS A 54 0.61 1.62 -5.96
C LYS A 54 -0.16 1.81 -7.26
N ILE A 55 -0.22 3.03 -7.78
CA ILE A 55 -0.88 3.32 -9.06
C ILE A 55 0.18 3.35 -10.15
N ARG A 56 -0.01 2.53 -11.18
CA ARG A 56 0.78 2.58 -12.41
C ARG A 56 0.17 3.61 -13.35
N CYS A 57 0.97 4.62 -13.68
CA CYS A 57 0.72 5.56 -14.76
C CYS A 57 1.70 5.30 -15.92
N SER A 58 1.60 6.08 -17.00
CA SER A 58 2.51 5.97 -18.16
C SER A 58 3.98 6.06 -17.75
N ARG A 59 4.35 7.13 -17.03
CA ARG A 59 5.76 7.43 -16.69
C ARG A 59 6.20 6.91 -15.32
N TYR A 60 5.30 6.97 -14.33
CA TYR A 60 5.66 6.75 -12.93
C TYR A 60 4.77 5.70 -12.27
N LEU A 61 5.35 5.04 -11.27
CA LEU A 61 4.59 4.27 -10.28
C LEU A 61 4.46 5.14 -9.04
N TYR A 62 3.23 5.57 -8.74
CA TYR A 62 2.95 6.38 -7.56
C TYR A 62 2.59 5.47 -6.40
N THR A 63 3.27 5.63 -5.26
CA THR A 63 3.02 4.82 -4.07
C THR A 63 2.56 5.70 -2.90
N LEU A 64 1.39 5.40 -2.35
CA LEU A 64 0.94 5.90 -1.06
C LEU A 64 1.13 4.79 -0.01
N VAL A 65 1.71 5.15 1.13
CA VAL A 65 1.91 4.25 2.28
C VAL A 65 0.95 4.69 3.38
N LEU A 66 0.19 3.75 3.93
CA LEU A 66 -0.79 4.00 4.97
C LEU A 66 -0.66 2.94 6.07
N ASP A 67 -0.50 3.39 7.31
CA ASP A 67 -0.27 2.53 8.47
C ASP A 67 -1.57 2.12 9.18
N ASP A 68 -2.68 2.77 8.80
CA ASP A 68 -4.01 2.57 9.37
C ASP A 68 -4.82 1.61 8.47
N ALA A 69 -5.15 0.44 9.01
CA ALA A 69 -5.86 -0.61 8.28
C ALA A 69 -7.30 -0.22 7.92
N GLU A 70 -8.00 0.51 8.78
CA GLU A 70 -9.39 0.90 8.55
C GLU A 70 -9.49 1.96 7.45
N LYS A 71 -8.59 2.94 7.48
CA LYS A 71 -8.49 3.94 6.41
C LYS A 71 -8.06 3.31 5.09
N ALA A 72 -7.25 2.26 5.12
CA ALA A 72 -6.84 1.54 3.92
C ALA A 72 -8.05 0.87 3.23
N GLU A 73 -8.95 0.22 3.97
CA GLU A 73 -10.16 -0.38 3.39
C GLU A 73 -11.09 0.70 2.79
N LYS A 74 -11.27 1.83 3.48
CA LYS A 74 -12.05 2.97 2.95
C LYS A 74 -11.42 3.54 1.67
N LEU A 75 -10.10 3.67 1.64
CA LEU A 75 -9.38 4.17 0.47
C LEU A 75 -9.49 3.21 -0.72
N LYS A 76 -9.46 1.90 -0.47
CA LYS A 76 -9.68 0.88 -1.49
C LYS A 76 -11.06 1.01 -2.14
N GLN A 77 -12.10 1.26 -1.35
CA GLN A 77 -13.47 1.50 -1.84
C GLN A 77 -13.60 2.81 -2.62
N SER A 78 -12.77 3.81 -2.31
CA SER A 78 -12.77 5.12 -2.97
C SER A 78 -12.04 5.14 -4.32
N LEU A 79 -11.39 4.03 -4.71
CA LEU A 79 -10.72 3.95 -5.99
C LEU A 79 -11.75 3.92 -7.13
N PRO A 80 -11.45 4.57 -8.28
CA PRO A 80 -12.38 4.59 -9.40
C PRO A 80 -12.62 3.18 -9.94
N PRO A 81 -13.88 2.75 -10.15
CA PRO A 81 -14.23 1.38 -10.53
C PRO A 81 -13.71 0.97 -11.91
N GLY A 82 -13.40 1.94 -12.77
CA GLY A 82 -12.76 1.68 -14.08
C GLY A 82 -11.28 1.33 -14.00
N LEU A 83 -10.63 1.47 -12.84
CA LEU A 83 -9.23 1.16 -12.63
C LEU A 83 -9.07 -0.31 -12.21
N LYS A 84 -8.20 -1.06 -12.89
CA LYS A 84 -7.92 -2.46 -12.54
C LYS A 84 -7.19 -2.52 -11.20
N VAL A 85 -7.82 -3.09 -10.17
CA VAL A 85 -7.24 -3.25 -8.82
C VAL A 85 -6.75 -4.68 -8.62
N GLU A 86 -5.45 -4.84 -8.36
CA GLU A 86 -4.81 -6.10 -8.02
C GLU A 86 -4.36 -6.11 -6.55
N ASP A 87 -4.85 -7.05 -5.74
CA ASP A 87 -4.36 -7.27 -4.38
C ASP A 87 -3.12 -8.19 -4.40
N ILE A 88 -1.95 -7.64 -4.06
CA ILE A 88 -0.71 -8.41 -3.96
C ILE A 88 -0.56 -8.89 -2.52
N THR A 89 -0.82 -10.19 -2.30
CA THR A 89 -0.41 -10.87 -1.07
C THR A 89 0.99 -11.49 -1.28
N ASN A 90 1.83 -11.55 -0.25
CA ASN A 90 3.15 -12.20 -0.35
C ASN A 90 3.06 -13.74 -0.44
N LYS A 91 1.86 -14.34 -0.53
CA LYS A 91 1.72 -15.77 -0.82
C LYS A 91 1.96 -15.98 -2.31
N ALA A 92 2.98 -16.77 -2.64
CA ALA A 92 3.23 -17.19 -4.02
C ALA A 92 1.93 -17.72 -4.66
N PRO A 93 1.67 -17.41 -5.95
CA PRO A 93 0.53 -18.00 -6.62
C PRO A 93 0.71 -19.52 -6.59
N LYS A 94 -0.20 -20.23 -5.92
CA LYS A 94 -0.28 -21.69 -6.04
C LYS A 94 -0.64 -21.96 -7.49
N LYS A 95 0.36 -22.27 -8.33
CA LYS A 95 0.12 -22.90 -9.64
C LYS A 95 -0.63 -24.20 -9.36
N LYS A 96 -1.83 -24.32 -9.91
CA LYS A 96 -2.56 -25.58 -10.01
C LYS A 96 -2.40 -26.08 -11.43
#